data_AF-A0A366EIG1-F1
#
_entry.id   AF-A0A366EIG1-F1
#
_cell.length_a   1.000
_cell.length_b   1.000
_cell.length_c   1.000
_cell.angle_alpha   90.00
_cell.angle_beta   90.00
_cell.angle_gamma   90.00
#
_symmetry.space_group_name_H-M   'P 1'
#
loop_
_entity.id
_entity.type
_entity.pdbx_description
1 polymer ?
#
loop_
_entity_poly.entity_id
_entity_poly.type
_entity_poly.pdbx_seq_one_letter_code
_entity_poly.pdbx_strand_id
1 'polypeptide(L)'
;MPSAVKLQTEFSAEELRALARRSKDVNQSRRLLSLAAVRDGMDRASAARVGMDRQTLRDWVHRFNAEGPEGLINNWTEGPKPRLSAEHLAELAAIVEAGPDREKDGVVRWRRIDLKRVIAERFAASVLWLVSPGGAFTTGQTIVIDGGTLVGDGG
;
A
#
# COMPACT_ATOMS: atom_id res chain seq x y z
N MET A 1 -20.42 -18.69 -0.65
CA MET A 1 -20.30 -17.48 -1.50
C MET A 1 -20.36 -16.26 -0.58
N PRO A 2 -19.46 -15.26 -0.70
CA PRO A 2 -19.54 -14.08 0.15
C PRO A 2 -20.84 -13.30 -0.12
N SER A 3 -21.60 -13.03 0.94
CA SER A 3 -22.91 -12.38 0.86
C SER A 3 -22.80 -10.97 0.26
N ALA A 4 -23.82 -10.58 -0.52
CA ALA A 4 -23.92 -9.27 -1.15
C ALA A 4 -24.08 -8.15 -0.11
N VAL A 5 -23.09 -7.27 0.02
CA VAL A 5 -23.12 -6.17 1.00
C VAL A 5 -24.13 -5.13 0.54
N LYS A 6 -25.15 -4.88 1.34
CA LYS A 6 -26.17 -3.88 1.04
C LYS A 6 -25.59 -2.49 1.32
N LEU A 7 -25.81 -1.57 0.40
CA LEU A 7 -25.56 -0.14 0.62
C LEU A 7 -26.55 0.37 1.66
N GLN A 8 -26.08 1.13 2.65
CA GLN A 8 -26.93 1.73 3.66
C GLN A 8 -28.03 2.61 3.05
N THR A 9 -29.15 2.75 3.77
CA THR A 9 -30.36 3.36 3.22
C THR A 9 -30.55 4.83 3.54
N GLU A 10 -29.67 5.41 4.35
CA GLU A 10 -29.77 6.81 4.80
C GLU A 10 -29.57 7.83 3.68
N PHE A 11 -28.95 7.42 2.56
CA PHE A 11 -28.74 8.29 1.41
C PHE A 11 -29.55 7.83 0.21
N SER A 12 -30.33 8.75 -0.36
CA SER A 12 -30.97 8.62 -1.66
C SER A 12 -29.94 8.74 -2.78
N ALA A 13 -30.30 8.26 -3.98
CA ALA A 13 -29.45 8.42 -5.16
C ALA A 13 -29.23 9.90 -5.52
N GLU A 14 -30.23 10.75 -5.26
CA GLU A 14 -30.18 12.19 -5.50
C GLU A 14 -29.20 12.89 -4.55
N GLU A 15 -29.20 12.51 -3.27
CA GLU A 15 -28.24 13.02 -2.29
C GLU A 15 -26.81 12.59 -2.63
N LEU A 16 -26.60 11.35 -3.06
CA LEU A 16 -25.30 10.87 -3.53
C LEU A 16 -24.80 11.65 -4.75
N ARG A 17 -25.69 11.94 -5.72
CA ARG A 17 -25.35 12.81 -6.86
C ARG A 17 -25.06 14.24 -6.43
N ALA A 18 -25.80 14.76 -5.44
CA ALA A 18 -25.57 16.10 -4.91
C ALA A 18 -24.22 16.20 -4.19
N LEU A 19 -23.84 15.17 -3.42
CA LEU A 19 -22.50 15.05 -2.83
C LEU A 19 -21.42 14.95 -3.92
N ALA A 20 -21.63 14.15 -4.96
CA ALA A 20 -20.68 14.02 -6.06
C ALA A 20 -20.40 15.35 -6.78
N ARG A 21 -21.44 16.18 -6.97
CA ARG A 21 -21.33 17.53 -7.57
C ARG A 21 -20.59 18.52 -6.68
N ARG A 22 -20.66 18.37 -5.35
CA ARG A 22 -19.98 19.26 -4.38
C ARG A 22 -18.56 18.81 -4.05
N SER A 23 -18.23 17.54 -4.30
CA SER A 23 -16.90 17.02 -4.02
C SER A 23 -15.83 17.72 -4.87
N LYS A 24 -14.70 18.01 -4.25
CA LYS A 24 -13.49 18.53 -4.90
C LYS A 24 -12.53 17.40 -5.33
N ASP A 25 -12.80 16.16 -4.93
CA ASP A 25 -12.00 14.99 -5.26
C ASP A 25 -12.70 14.20 -6.38
N VAL A 26 -12.05 14.12 -7.55
CA VAL A 26 -12.60 13.46 -8.74
C VAL A 26 -12.87 11.97 -8.49
N ASN A 27 -12.06 11.29 -7.67
CA ASN A 27 -12.28 9.90 -7.34
C ASN A 27 -13.48 9.75 -6.41
N GLN A 28 -13.63 10.62 -5.41
CA GLN A 28 -14.80 10.64 -4.54
C GLN A 28 -16.08 10.88 -5.36
N SER A 29 -16.08 11.83 -6.32
CA SER A 29 -17.21 12.05 -7.22
C SER A 29 -17.58 10.79 -8.01
N ARG A 30 -16.62 10.11 -8.64
CA ARG A 30 -16.86 8.86 -9.41
C ARG A 30 -17.43 7.75 -8.53
N ARG A 31 -16.92 7.61 -7.30
CA ARG A 31 -17.37 6.61 -6.33
C ARG A 31 -18.80 6.87 -5.89
N LEU A 32 -19.14 8.12 -5.57
CA LEU A 32 -20.50 8.54 -5.20
C LEU A 32 -21.50 8.30 -6.35
N LEU A 33 -21.12 8.56 -7.60
CA LEU A 33 -21.95 8.27 -8.78
C LEU A 33 -22.17 6.77 -8.98
N SER A 34 -21.14 5.95 -8.72
CA SER A 34 -21.26 4.49 -8.78
C SER A 34 -22.25 3.98 -7.73
N LEU A 35 -22.21 4.53 -6.50
CA LEU A 35 -23.18 4.20 -5.46
C LEU A 35 -24.59 4.68 -5.77
N ALA A 36 -24.74 5.87 -6.37
CA ALA A 36 -26.04 6.37 -6.83
C ALA A 36 -26.66 5.46 -7.89
N ALA A 37 -25.85 4.94 -8.82
CA ALA A 37 -26.32 3.98 -9.82
C ALA A 37 -26.81 2.68 -9.17
N VAL A 38 -26.07 2.13 -8.19
CA VAL A 38 -26.52 0.96 -7.41
C VAL A 38 -27.85 1.26 -6.70
N ARG A 39 -28.02 2.48 -6.19
CA ARG A 39 -29.23 2.91 -5.49
C ARG A 39 -30.44 2.99 -6.41
N ASP A 40 -30.24 3.39 -7.66
CA ASP A 40 -31.26 3.38 -8.72
C ASP A 40 -31.56 1.98 -9.27
N GLY A 41 -31.01 0.93 -8.64
CA GLY A 41 -31.28 -0.45 -9.02
C GLY A 41 -30.39 -0.98 -10.15
N MET A 42 -29.37 -0.22 -10.57
CA MET A 42 -28.37 -0.73 -11.51
C MET A 42 -27.63 -1.90 -10.87
N ASP A 43 -27.40 -2.96 -11.66
CA ASP A 43 -26.60 -4.08 -11.20
C ASP A 43 -25.16 -3.65 -10.86
N ARG A 44 -24.53 -4.34 -9.91
CA ARG A 44 -23.20 -3.96 -9.41
C ARG A 44 -22.11 -4.00 -10.49
N ALA A 45 -22.21 -4.86 -11.50
CA ALA A 45 -21.19 -4.93 -12.54
C ALA A 45 -21.29 -3.70 -13.47
N SER A 46 -22.51 -3.31 -13.84
CA SER A 46 -22.73 -2.08 -14.61
C SER A 46 -22.38 -0.83 -13.83
N ALA A 47 -22.75 -0.75 -12.55
CA ALA A 47 -22.41 0.38 -11.70
C ALA A 47 -20.90 0.51 -11.48
N ALA A 48 -20.18 -0.62 -11.38
CA ALA A 48 -18.73 -0.60 -11.24
C ALA A 48 -18.05 0.07 -12.45
N ARG A 49 -18.53 -0.18 -13.68
CA ARG A 49 -17.96 0.39 -14.91
C ARG A 49 -17.90 1.92 -14.95
N VAL A 50 -18.63 2.61 -14.06
CA VAL A 50 -18.53 4.07 -13.87
C VAL A 50 -17.15 4.49 -13.34
N GLY A 51 -16.39 3.59 -12.69
CA GLY A 51 -15.06 3.93 -12.20
C GLY A 51 -14.06 2.80 -11.96
N MET A 52 -14.47 1.53 -11.80
CA MET A 52 -13.58 0.38 -11.55
C MET A 52 -14.27 -0.98 -11.74
N ASP A 53 -13.76 -2.04 -11.11
CA ASP A 53 -14.33 -3.38 -11.07
C ASP A 53 -15.29 -3.59 -9.88
N ARG A 54 -15.97 -4.74 -9.90
CA ARG A 54 -17.02 -5.10 -8.93
C ARG A 54 -16.49 -5.34 -7.51
N GLN A 55 -15.26 -5.81 -7.34
CA GLN A 55 -14.65 -6.02 -6.02
C GLN A 55 -14.32 -4.67 -5.39
N THR A 56 -13.74 -3.76 -6.18
CA THR A 56 -13.48 -2.40 -5.72
C THR A 56 -14.77 -1.66 -5.31
N LEU A 57 -15.85 -1.82 -6.10
CA LEU A 57 -17.16 -1.26 -5.74
C LEU A 57 -17.69 -1.82 -4.40
N ARG A 58 -17.48 -3.13 -4.13
CA ARG A 58 -17.85 -3.74 -2.86
C ARG A 58 -17.10 -3.09 -1.69
N ASP A 59 -15.80 -2.88 -1.84
CA ASP A 59 -14.97 -2.26 -0.80
C ASP A 59 -15.38 -0.80 -0.55
N TRP A 60 -15.79 -0.08 -1.59
CA TRP A 60 -16.36 1.26 -1.45
C TRP A 60 -17.69 1.26 -0.69
N VAL A 61 -18.58 0.28 -0.94
CA VAL A 61 -19.83 0.13 -0.17
C VAL A 61 -19.51 -0.12 1.31
N HIS A 62 -18.50 -0.94 1.62
CA HIS A 62 -18.07 -1.17 3.00
C HIS A 62 -17.58 0.11 3.67
N ARG A 63 -16.67 0.85 3.05
CA ARG A 63 -16.16 2.11 3.60
C ARG A 63 -17.25 3.16 3.73
N PHE A 64 -18.12 3.29 2.73
CA PHE A 64 -19.25 4.23 2.79
C PHE A 64 -20.23 3.90 3.93
N ASN A 65 -20.52 2.62 4.16
CA ASN A 65 -21.38 2.21 5.26
C ASN A 65 -20.74 2.43 6.65
N ALA A 66 -19.41 2.47 6.73
CA ALA A 66 -18.70 2.67 7.99
C ALA A 66 -18.41 4.14 8.29
N GLU A 67 -18.04 4.91 7.27
CA GLU A 67 -17.44 6.25 7.39
C GLU A 67 -18.23 7.33 6.61
N GLY A 68 -19.32 6.95 5.94
CA GLY A 68 -20.11 7.86 5.11
C GLY A 68 -19.37 8.33 3.85
N PRO A 69 -19.73 9.51 3.30
CA PRO A 69 -19.11 10.06 2.09
C PRO A 69 -17.59 10.25 2.20
N GLU A 70 -17.07 10.53 3.40
CA GLU A 70 -15.64 10.76 3.61
C GLU A 70 -14.81 9.47 3.48
N GLY A 71 -15.41 8.31 3.78
CA GLY A 71 -14.80 7.00 3.52
C GLY A 71 -14.58 6.69 2.04
N LEU A 72 -15.06 7.55 1.13
CA LEU A 72 -14.81 7.45 -0.30
C LEU A 72 -13.67 8.35 -0.77
N ILE A 73 -13.04 9.14 0.11
CA ILE A 73 -11.78 9.82 -0.18
C ILE A 73 -10.63 8.81 -0.08
N ASN A 74 -9.53 9.07 -0.79
CA ASN A 74 -8.30 8.32 -0.56
C ASN A 74 -7.70 8.75 0.77
N ASN A 75 -7.90 7.96 1.82
CA ASN A 75 -7.06 8.07 3.01
C ASN A 75 -5.75 7.34 2.73
N TRP A 76 -4.69 8.12 2.48
CA TRP A 76 -3.34 7.59 2.59
C TRP A 76 -3.12 7.22 4.05
N THR A 77 -3.15 5.93 4.34
CA THR A 77 -2.65 5.42 5.61
C THR A 77 -1.14 5.46 5.53
N GLU A 78 -0.48 5.91 6.60
CA GLU A 78 0.96 5.75 6.74
C GLU A 78 1.28 4.28 6.47
N GLY A 79 2.17 4.02 5.51
CA GLY A 79 2.57 2.67 5.15
C GLY A 79 3.09 1.90 6.37
N PRO A 80 3.34 0.58 6.23
CA PRO A 80 3.96 -0.20 7.29
C PRO A 80 5.21 0.51 7.81
N LYS A 81 5.32 0.67 9.14
CA LYS A 81 6.49 1.29 9.75
C LYS A 81 7.77 0.62 9.22
N PRO A 82 8.79 1.39 8.82
CA PRO A 82 10.07 0.83 8.42
C PRO A 82 10.63 -0.15 9.46
N ARG A 83 11.09 -1.31 9.00
CA ARG A 83 11.72 -2.35 9.82
C ARG A 83 13.12 -1.96 10.28
N LEU A 84 13.81 -1.11 9.53
CA LEU A 84 15.08 -0.48 9.92
C LEU A 84 14.82 0.97 10.36
N SER A 85 15.44 1.36 11.47
CA SER A 85 15.48 2.77 11.88
C SER A 85 16.33 3.59 10.91
N ALA A 86 16.19 4.91 10.95
CA ALA A 86 17.04 5.81 10.18
C ALA A 86 18.54 5.60 10.48
N GLU A 87 18.89 5.28 11.73
CA GLU A 87 20.25 4.98 12.16
C GLU A 87 20.76 3.67 11.52
N HIS A 88 19.96 2.61 11.51
CA HIS A 88 20.33 1.35 10.85
C HIS A 88 20.46 1.53 9.33
N LEU A 89 19.63 2.37 8.71
CA LEU A 89 19.75 2.69 7.29
C LEU A 89 21.04 3.47 6.99
N ALA A 90 21.41 4.42 7.83
CA ALA A 90 22.67 5.17 7.69
C ALA A 90 23.89 4.25 7.84
N GLU A 91 23.85 3.32 8.81
CA GLU A 91 24.92 2.33 8.98
C GLU A 91 25.01 1.37 7.79
N LEU A 92 23.86 0.88 7.30
CA LEU A 92 23.82 0.02 6.12
C LEU A 92 24.36 0.74 4.87
N ALA A 93 24.02 2.01 4.68
CA ALA A 93 24.57 2.82 3.59
C ALA A 93 26.09 2.92 3.68
N ALA A 94 26.64 3.18 4.87
CA ALA A 94 28.09 3.21 5.07
C ALA A 94 28.76 1.87 4.74
N ILE A 95 28.12 0.74 5.03
CA ILE A 95 28.63 -0.60 4.68
C ILE A 95 28.61 -0.83 3.16
N VAL A 96 27.54 -0.40 2.49
CA VAL A 96 27.43 -0.52 1.02
C VAL A 96 28.52 0.31 0.35
N GLU A 97 28.69 1.57 0.76
CA GLU A 97 29.70 2.49 0.23
C GLU A 97 31.14 2.02 0.49
N ALA A 98 31.41 1.45 1.67
CA ALA A 98 32.73 0.91 2.00
C ALA A 98 33.12 -0.30 1.14
N GLY A 99 32.14 -0.99 0.54
CA GLY A 99 32.35 -2.25 -0.18
C GLY A 99 32.67 -3.43 0.75
N PRO A 100 32.67 -4.66 0.22
CA PRO A 100 32.97 -5.85 1.02
C PRO A 100 34.47 -5.99 1.32
N ASP A 101 34.76 -6.44 2.53
CA ASP A 101 36.10 -6.88 2.91
C ASP A 101 36.30 -8.31 2.37
N ARG A 102 37.23 -8.48 1.43
CA ARG A 102 37.43 -9.77 0.75
C ARG A 102 37.80 -10.90 1.71
N GLU A 103 38.54 -10.60 2.78
CA GLU A 103 38.98 -11.61 3.75
C GLU A 103 37.86 -12.01 4.71
N LYS A 104 37.02 -11.04 5.12
CA LYS A 104 35.92 -11.28 6.06
C LYS A 104 34.63 -11.75 5.39
N ASP A 105 34.27 -11.11 4.28
CA ASP A 105 32.96 -11.28 3.63
C ASP A 105 32.99 -12.33 2.51
N GLY A 106 34.18 -12.63 1.97
CA GLY A 106 34.40 -13.65 0.95
C GLY A 106 33.84 -13.28 -0.44
N VAL A 107 33.44 -12.03 -0.63
CA VAL A 107 32.85 -11.51 -1.87
C VAL A 107 33.61 -10.28 -2.36
N VAL A 108 33.69 -10.12 -3.68
CA VAL A 108 34.42 -9.00 -4.31
C VAL A 108 33.50 -7.78 -4.51
N ARG A 109 32.19 -8.00 -4.52
CA ARG A 109 31.16 -6.95 -4.57
C ARG A 109 29.97 -7.38 -3.74
N TRP A 110 29.28 -6.42 -3.15
CA TRP A 110 28.02 -6.70 -2.50
C TRP A 110 27.00 -7.23 -3.51
N ARG A 111 26.41 -8.40 -3.20
CA ARG A 111 25.15 -8.82 -3.82
C ARG A 111 24.06 -8.67 -2.78
N ARG A 112 22.81 -8.65 -3.24
CA ARG A 112 21.63 -8.54 -2.36
C ARG A 112 21.59 -9.60 -1.28
N ILE A 113 22.00 -10.83 -1.62
CA ILE A 113 22.02 -11.93 -0.65
C ILE A 113 23.07 -11.71 0.43
N ASP A 114 24.18 -11.07 0.09
CA ASP A 114 25.25 -10.73 1.04
C ASP A 114 24.79 -9.59 1.96
N LEU A 115 24.16 -8.54 1.41
CA LEU A 115 23.59 -7.45 2.23
C LEU A 115 22.44 -7.94 3.13
N LYS A 116 21.62 -8.89 2.68
CA LYS A 116 20.63 -9.54 3.55
C LYS A 116 21.28 -10.25 4.73
N ARG A 117 22.41 -10.92 4.52
CA ARG A 117 23.19 -11.57 5.59
C ARG A 117 23.74 -10.53 6.56
N VAL A 118 24.36 -9.46 6.05
CA VAL A 118 24.89 -8.36 6.88
C VAL A 118 23.79 -7.73 7.73
N ILE A 119 22.61 -7.47 7.15
CA ILE A 119 21.47 -6.94 7.89
C ILE A 119 21.00 -7.91 8.97
N ALA A 120 20.98 -9.22 8.66
CA ALA A 120 20.63 -10.25 9.63
C ALA A 120 21.62 -10.32 10.79
N GLU A 121 22.92 -10.25 10.51
CA GLU A 121 23.98 -10.37 11.50
C GLU A 121 24.13 -9.10 12.37
N ARG A 122 24.02 -7.91 11.77
CA ARG A 122 24.27 -6.63 12.45
C ARG A 122 23.04 -6.00 13.08
N PHE A 123 21.87 -6.16 12.46
CA PHE A 123 20.65 -5.46 12.87
C PHE A 123 19.54 -6.40 13.34
N ALA A 124 19.61 -7.71 13.06
CA ALA A 124 18.48 -8.60 13.32
C ALA A 124 18.46 -9.30 14.69
N ALA A 125 19.46 -9.17 15.57
CA ALA A 125 19.24 -9.50 16.98
C ALA A 125 18.10 -8.67 17.61
N SER A 126 17.81 -7.47 17.05
CA SER A 126 16.69 -6.62 17.46
C SER A 126 15.43 -6.74 16.59
N VAL A 127 15.52 -7.28 15.36
CA VAL A 127 14.40 -7.30 14.37
C VAL A 127 13.85 -8.71 14.10
N LEU A 128 14.62 -9.78 14.35
CA LEU A 128 14.27 -11.15 13.93
C LEU A 128 13.18 -11.83 14.80
N TRP A 129 12.89 -11.34 16.00
CA TRP A 129 11.91 -12.01 16.89
C TRP A 129 10.46 -11.48 16.79
N LEU A 130 10.21 -10.30 16.18
CA LEU A 130 8.86 -9.72 16.18
C LEU A 130 8.08 -9.82 14.86
N VAL A 131 8.70 -10.10 13.70
CA VAL A 131 7.98 -10.04 12.41
C VAL A 131 8.47 -11.04 11.35
N SER A 132 7.94 -12.25 11.39
CA SER A 132 7.87 -13.15 10.22
C SER A 132 6.39 -13.58 10.04
N PRO A 133 5.83 -13.72 8.82
CA PRO A 133 6.46 -14.02 7.52
C PRO A 133 6.12 -13.04 6.36
N GLY A 134 7.02 -12.90 5.37
CA GLY A 134 6.75 -12.28 4.06
C GLY A 134 7.50 -10.97 3.68
N GLY A 135 8.61 -10.63 4.33
CA GLY A 135 9.10 -9.25 4.38
C GLY A 135 9.98 -8.68 3.26
N ALA A 136 10.37 -9.43 2.22
CA ALA A 136 11.23 -8.86 1.17
C ALA A 136 11.05 -9.54 -0.20
N PHE A 137 10.64 -8.75 -1.19
CA PHE A 137 10.68 -9.13 -2.62
C PHE A 137 11.49 -8.11 -3.43
N THR A 138 12.01 -8.56 -4.56
CA THR A 138 12.98 -7.83 -5.40
C THR A 138 12.37 -7.47 -6.75
N THR A 139 12.51 -6.22 -7.19
CA THR A 139 12.28 -5.79 -8.58
C THR A 139 13.57 -5.20 -9.16
N GLY A 140 14.08 -5.76 -10.26
CA GLY A 140 15.25 -5.22 -10.98
C GLY A 140 16.55 -5.13 -10.16
N GLN A 141 17.30 -4.02 -10.33
CA GLN A 141 18.61 -3.71 -9.70
C GLN A 141 18.51 -2.95 -8.36
N THR A 142 17.33 -2.44 -7.97
CA THR A 142 17.11 -1.74 -6.67
C THR A 142 16.62 -2.64 -5.52
N ILE A 143 17.29 -2.63 -4.36
CA ILE A 143 16.72 -3.24 -3.14
C ILE A 143 15.76 -2.22 -2.56
N VAL A 144 14.48 -2.56 -2.49
CA VAL A 144 13.49 -1.79 -1.73
C VAL A 144 13.53 -2.29 -0.30
N ILE A 145 13.95 -1.42 0.62
CA ILE A 145 13.84 -1.64 2.05
C ILE A 145 12.70 -0.75 2.54
N ASP A 146 11.74 -1.33 3.28
CA ASP A 146 10.75 -0.57 4.05
C ASP A 146 9.87 0.42 3.27
N GLY A 147 9.21 -0.06 2.21
CA GLY A 147 8.10 0.68 1.59
C GLY A 147 8.48 1.90 0.75
N GLY A 148 9.77 2.14 0.50
CA GLY A 148 10.17 3.22 -0.41
C GLY A 148 11.67 3.54 -0.48
N THR A 149 12.49 3.03 0.43
CA THR A 149 13.93 3.32 0.41
C THR A 149 14.61 2.51 -0.69
N LEU A 150 15.11 3.23 -1.70
CA LEU A 150 15.85 2.68 -2.83
C LEU A 150 17.34 2.73 -2.50
N VAL A 151 17.96 1.57 -2.28
CA VAL A 151 19.43 1.45 -2.29
C VAL A 151 19.83 0.93 -3.67
N GLY A 152 20.53 1.77 -4.42
CA GLY A 152 21.10 1.46 -5.73
C GLY A 152 22.48 2.11 -5.85
N ASP A 153 23.34 1.53 -6.69
CA ASP A 153 24.66 2.10 -6.99
C ASP A 153 24.47 3.51 -7.57
N GLY A 154 24.96 4.52 -6.86
CA GLY A 154 25.05 5.87 -7.40
C GLY A 154 25.88 5.86 -8.68
N GLY A 155 25.32 6.40 -9.75
CA GLY A 155 26.09 6.77 -10.94
C GLY A 155 26.86 8.06 -10.70
#